data_AF-A0A8B4VNL6-F1
#
_entry.id   AF-A0A8B4VNL6-F1
#
_cell.length_a   1.000
_cell.length_b   1.000
_cell.length_c   1.000
_cell.angle_alpha   90.00
_cell.angle_beta   90.00
_cell.angle_gamma   90.00
#
_symmetry.space_group_name_H-M   'P 1'
#
loop_
_entity.id
_entity.type
_entity.pdbx_description
1 polymer ?
#
loop_
_entity_poly.entity_id
_entity_poly.type
_entity_poly.pdbx_seq_one_letter_code
_entity_poly.pdbx_strand_id
1 'polypeptide(L)' 'MIYLIFDCVSANREVKINEEFQDYAWVKPEDLAHYDLNVATRKTLRLKGLL' A
#
# COMPACT_ATOMS: atom_id res chain seq x y z
N MET A 1 12.55 -1.88 -15.49
CA MET A 1 11.86 -0.71 -14.89
C MET A 1 12.45 -0.47 -13.52
N ILE A 2 12.78 0.78 -13.17
CA ILE A 2 13.35 1.15 -11.87
C ILE A 2 12.23 1.74 -11.02
N TYR A 3 12.12 1.33 -9.75
CA TYR A 3 11.17 1.88 -8.79
C TYR A 3 11.89 2.76 -7.76
N LEU A 4 11.33 3.94 -7.49
CA LEU A 4 11.77 4.82 -6.40
C LEU A 4 10.68 4.79 -5.32
N ILE A 5 11.02 4.30 -4.13
CA ILE A 5 10.07 4.06 -3.04
C ILE A 5 10.39 5.05 -1.91
N PHE A 6 9.34 5.69 -1.37
CA PHE A 6 9.45 6.68 -0.31
C PHE A 6 8.62 6.27 0.90
N ASP A 7 9.16 6.54 2.09
CA ASP A 7 8.38 6.50 3.32
C ASP A 7 7.64 7.82 3.51
N CYS A 8 6.32 7.76 3.63
CA CYS A 8 5.45 8.93 3.74
C CYS A 8 4.59 8.85 5.00
N VAL A 9 4.25 10.02 5.55
CA VAL A 9 3.30 10.16 6.66
C VAL A 9 2.25 11.20 6.26
N SER A 10 0.98 10.88 6.44
CA SER A 10 -0.12 11.81 6.16
C SER A 10 -0.59 12.52 7.43
N ALA A 11 -1.01 13.78 7.28
CA ALA A 11 -1.61 14.54 8.38
C ALA A 11 -3.09 14.17 8.62
N ASN A 12 -3.77 13.65 7.59
CA ASN A 12 -5.15 13.19 7.66
C ASN A 12 -5.32 11.87 6.90
N ARG A 13 -6.57 11.38 6.84
CA ARG A 13 -6.96 10.13 6.16
C ARG A 13 -8.01 10.32 5.07
N GLU A 14 -8.23 11.56 4.64
CA GLU A 14 -9.20 11.88 3.59
C GLU A 14 -8.60 11.56 2.23
N VAL A 15 -9.24 10.64 1.49
CA VAL A 15 -8.76 10.19 0.17
C VAL A 15 -9.92 10.24 -0.82
N LYS A 16 -9.64 10.80 -2.01
CA LYS A 16 -10.51 10.73 -3.18
C LYS A 16 -9.76 10.00 -4.29
N ILE A 17 -10.20 8.79 -4.61
CA ILE A 17 -9.65 7.98 -5.71
C ILE A 17 -10.19 8.45 -7.06
N ASN A 18 -9.43 8.24 -8.13
CA ASN A 18 -9.84 8.44 -9.52
C ASN A 18 -10.26 7.10 -10.16
N GLU A 19 -10.48 7.10 -11.47
CA GLU A 19 -10.92 5.94 -12.25
C GLU A 19 -9.92 4.77 -12.34
N GLU A 20 -8.66 4.97 -11.94
CA GLU A 20 -7.68 3.88 -11.89
C GLU A 20 -7.96 2.89 -10.75
N PHE A 21 -8.67 3.33 -9.71
CA PHE A 21 -8.94 2.55 -8.50
C PHE A 21 -10.44 2.39 -8.28
N GLN A 22 -10.84 1.19 -7.86
CA GLN A 22 -12.23 0.89 -7.51
C GLN A 22 -12.53 1.16 -6.03
N ASP A 23 -11.56 0.96 -5.16
CA ASP A 23 -11.69 1.14 -3.71
C ASP A 23 -10.32 1.45 -3.06
N TYR A 24 -10.32 1.93 -1.82
CA TYR A 24 -9.12 2.13 -1.00
C TYR A 24 -9.36 1.77 0.46
N ALA A 25 -8.28 1.40 1.17
CA ALA A 25 -8.34 1.06 2.59
C ALA A 25 -7.11 1.56 3.35
N TRP A 26 -7.33 2.00 4.60
CA TRP A 26 -6.28 2.21 5.59
C TRP A 26 -6.11 0.92 6.41
N VAL A 27 -5.05 0.15 6.13
CA VAL A 27 -4.87 -1.21 6.65
C VAL A 27 -3.79 -1.23 7.72
N LYS A 28 -4.02 -1.94 8.83
CA LYS A 28 -2.99 -2.19 9.84
C LYS A 28 -1.99 -3.24 9.33
N PRO A 29 -0.71 -3.23 9.78
CA PRO A 29 0.29 -4.19 9.30
C PRO A 29 -0.14 -5.66 9.39
N GLU A 30 -0.74 -6.06 10.51
CA GLU A 30 -1.21 -7.43 10.75
C GLU A 30 -2.28 -7.92 9.76
N ASP A 31 -3.02 -7.00 9.14
CA ASP A 31 -4.09 -7.31 8.21
C ASP A 31 -3.65 -7.29 6.74
N LEU A 32 -2.44 -6.78 6.42
CA LEU A 32 -1.94 -6.65 5.05
C LEU A 32 -1.85 -8.00 4.33
N ALA A 33 -1.55 -9.07 5.06
CA ALA A 33 -1.42 -10.42 4.50
C ALA A 33 -2.76 -11.00 4.02
N HIS A 34 -3.89 -10.45 4.48
CA HIS A 34 -5.24 -10.90 4.10
C HIS A 34 -5.74 -10.28 2.78
N TYR A 35 -5.01 -9.33 2.20
CA TYR A 35 -5.39 -8.69 0.94
C TYR A 35 -4.77 -9.39 -0.28
N ASP A 36 -5.46 -9.31 -1.42
CA ASP A 36 -4.91 -9.74 -2.71
C ASP A 36 -3.94 -8.69 -3.26
N LEU A 37 -2.73 -8.69 -2.72
CA LEU A 37 -1.66 -7.77 -3.10
C LEU A 37 -0.98 -8.24 -4.40
N ASN A 38 -0.86 -7.33 -5.35
CA ASN A 38 -0.07 -7.56 -6.56
C ASN A 38 1.41 -7.83 -6.23
N VAL A 39 2.13 -8.40 -7.20
CA VAL A 39 3.52 -8.86 -7.03
C VAL A 39 4.47 -7.75 -6.57
N ALA A 40 4.32 -6.53 -7.12
CA ALA A 40 5.19 -5.41 -6.77
C ALA A 40 4.93 -4.91 -5.35
N THR A 41 3.67 -4.70 -4.97
CA THR A 41 3.28 -4.26 -3.62
C THR A 41 3.70 -5.28 -2.57
N ARG A 42 3.49 -6.57 -2.82
CA ARG A 42 3.92 -7.66 -1.93
C ARG A 42 5.44 -7.65 -1.71
N LYS A 43 6.22 -7.46 -2.77
CA LYS A 43 7.69 -7.37 -2.68
C LYS A 43 8.12 -6.15 -1.84
N THR A 44 7.51 -4.99 -2.08
CA THR A 44 7.81 -3.75 -1.34
C THR A 44 7.51 -3.89 0.15
N LEU A 45 6.35 -4.41 0.52
CA LEU A 45 5.95 -4.55 1.93
C LEU A 45 6.80 -5.59 2.68
N ARG A 46 7.24 -6.67 2.02
CA ARG A 46 8.23 -7.61 2.57
C ARG A 46 9.58 -6.95 2.84
N LEU A 47 10.06 -6.12 1.90
CA LEU A 47 11.30 -5.37 2.09
C LEU A 47 11.20 -4.38 3.26
N LYS A 48 10.00 -3.89 3.56
CA LYS A 48 9.72 -3.03 4.71
C LYS A 48 9.54 -3.80 6.03
N GLY A 49 9.42 -5.13 5.99
CA GLY A 49 9.15 -5.97 7.17
C GLY A 49 7.70 -5.89 7.66
N LEU A 50 6.76 -5.54 6.79
CA LEU A 50 5.31 -5.44 7.10
C LEU A 50 4.50 -6.64 6.61
N LEU A 51 5.14 -7.57 5.89
CA LEU A 51 4.62 -8.84 5.38
C LEU A 51 5.67 -9.94 5.58
#